data_AF-A0AAJ2TUV2-F1
#
_entry.id   AF-A0AAJ2TUV2-F1
#
_cell.length_a   1.000
_cell.length_b   1.000
_cell.length_c   1.000
_cell.angle_alpha   90.00
_cell.angle_beta   90.00
_cell.angle_gamma   90.00
#
_symmetry.space_group_name_H-M   'P 1'
#
loop_
_entity.id
_entity.type
_entity.pdbx_description
1 polymer ?
#
loop_
_entity_poly.entity_id
_entity_poly.type
_entity_poly.pdbx_seq_one_letter_code
_entity_poly.pdbx_strand_id
1 'polypeptide(L)'
;MALLLAAHVAHAADRLELDPSGLDPAQQQLASQTLADVRALLPDGLLAALPAQVQVRWSDDLPADVHGRAFAGHIDLRRELLDDAVPGARRARRSALVHELTHVADRGGANWSRSARWRDLAGWQRKPWHLGRGHNDFRDRSPDTYELKDPAEHLAVNAEHFVLDAEFACRRPALAQWYLAHFGSPPSLPQSHCSTALPLLQADAEEGAASLLQLDPSRVYAVDYLFAEGSAQPMSRWGHSMLRLVICRPGRAPGPDCRLDLEYHRVLSFRAFVGDVQISNWRGLTGGYPSRLFVLPLQQVVDEYTKVELRGLQSLPLQLSPGEIASLLERTAQVHWSYDGRYYFVSNNCAVETAKLLQAGVPRLGEAGLAQLSPRGLKRRLSRLHVLDEQVLTDRNAAQAQGYYFASARDHYQQLFDVAASQLDLPVRDVRGWLKLPAHQRAPWLLQGDLRASAGLLLLEQAAQRRAELRARDVLKRQLLAAPGSNESRNLHGLLEQSGQWLRPGTLLRDGGYGLPLADEQAALAGAVATASAQAVPAWRALRVQLRQTLPVPQREEMDAIDANLARLGSHLREQAAPPVTGAEAR
;
A
#
# COMPACT_ATOMS: atom_id res chain seq x y z
N MET A 1 -26.10 -27.68 -47.48
CA MET A 1 -25.14 -27.46 -46.36
C MET A 1 -25.61 -26.34 -45.40
N ALA A 2 -26.92 -26.18 -45.18
CA ALA A 2 -27.50 -25.12 -44.33
C ALA A 2 -28.40 -25.66 -43.19
N LEU A 3 -28.57 -26.98 -43.11
CA LEU A 3 -29.44 -27.65 -42.12
C LEU A 3 -28.67 -28.23 -40.91
N LEU A 4 -27.33 -28.17 -40.91
CA LEU A 4 -26.50 -28.67 -39.81
C LEU A 4 -26.08 -27.60 -38.79
N LEU A 5 -26.29 -26.31 -39.09
CA LEU A 5 -25.97 -25.20 -38.17
C LEU A 5 -27.14 -24.83 -37.24
N ALA A 6 -28.39 -25.17 -37.57
CA ALA A 6 -29.55 -24.88 -36.73
C ALA A 6 -29.72 -25.88 -35.57
N ALA A 7 -29.21 -27.11 -35.71
CA ALA A 7 -29.36 -28.15 -34.68
C ALA A 7 -28.48 -27.93 -33.43
N HIS A 8 -27.39 -27.16 -33.55
CA HIS A 8 -26.52 -26.82 -32.41
C HIS A 8 -27.06 -25.67 -31.54
N VAL A 9 -27.97 -24.84 -32.07
CA VAL A 9 -28.55 -23.72 -31.30
C VAL A 9 -29.72 -24.20 -30.42
N ALA A 10 -30.43 -25.25 -30.83
CA ALA A 10 -31.59 -25.78 -30.09
C ALA A 10 -31.22 -26.69 -28.90
N HIS A 11 -30.00 -27.26 -28.84
CA HIS A 11 -29.58 -28.14 -27.72
C HIS A 11 -29.11 -27.40 -26.47
N ALA A 12 -28.97 -26.07 -26.52
CA ALA A 12 -28.67 -25.27 -25.34
C ALA A 12 -29.95 -24.85 -24.57
N ALA A 13 -31.14 -25.33 -24.98
CA ALA A 13 -32.42 -24.72 -24.69
C ALA A 13 -32.89 -24.79 -23.22
N ASP A 14 -32.46 -25.71 -22.37
CA ASP A 14 -32.86 -25.74 -20.96
C ASP A 14 -31.78 -26.31 -20.04
N ARG A 15 -30.77 -25.49 -19.68
CA ARG A 15 -29.81 -25.88 -18.63
C ARG A 15 -30.35 -25.70 -17.22
N LEU A 16 -31.32 -24.79 -17.03
CA LEU A 16 -31.92 -24.50 -15.73
C LEU A 16 -33.38 -24.93 -15.77
N GLU A 17 -33.76 -25.85 -14.89
CA GLU A 17 -35.12 -26.39 -14.82
C GLU A 17 -35.77 -26.02 -13.49
N LEU A 18 -36.97 -25.43 -13.54
CA LEU A 18 -37.77 -25.12 -12.35
C LEU A 18 -38.38 -26.40 -11.79
N ASP A 19 -38.14 -26.70 -10.51
CA ASP A 19 -39.01 -27.56 -9.71
C ASP A 19 -40.17 -26.72 -9.13
N PRO A 20 -41.41 -26.89 -9.64
CA PRO A 20 -42.56 -26.09 -9.21
C PRO A 20 -43.13 -26.53 -7.85
N SER A 21 -42.58 -27.57 -7.23
CA SER A 21 -43.12 -28.17 -6.02
C SER A 21 -43.26 -27.15 -4.89
N GLY A 22 -44.48 -27.03 -4.37
CA GLY A 22 -44.81 -26.13 -3.27
C GLY A 22 -45.08 -24.68 -3.66
N LEU A 23 -44.92 -24.28 -4.93
CA LEU A 23 -45.13 -22.91 -5.40
C LEU A 23 -46.55 -22.68 -5.96
N ASP A 24 -47.13 -21.52 -5.66
CA ASP A 24 -48.37 -21.07 -6.31
C ASP A 24 -48.11 -20.57 -7.76
N PRO A 25 -49.14 -20.34 -8.59
CA PRO A 25 -48.95 -19.92 -9.98
C PRO A 25 -48.17 -18.61 -10.16
N ALA A 26 -48.33 -17.63 -9.27
CA ALA A 26 -47.61 -16.36 -9.37
C ALA A 26 -46.13 -16.56 -9.01
N GLN A 27 -45.85 -17.35 -7.97
CA GLN A 27 -44.51 -17.75 -7.58
C GLN A 27 -43.79 -18.55 -8.67
N GLN A 28 -44.48 -19.49 -9.33
CA GLN A 28 -43.92 -20.25 -10.45
C GLN A 28 -43.55 -19.35 -11.64
N GLN A 29 -44.40 -18.36 -11.95
CA GLN A 29 -44.11 -17.39 -13.00
C GLN A 29 -42.86 -16.57 -12.65
N LEU A 30 -42.75 -16.09 -11.40
CA LEU A 30 -41.62 -15.29 -10.95
C LEU A 30 -40.31 -16.11 -10.88
N ALA A 31 -40.39 -17.35 -10.44
CA ALA A 31 -39.29 -18.30 -10.45
C ALA A 31 -38.79 -18.57 -11.88
N SER A 32 -39.70 -18.85 -12.81
CA SER A 32 -39.38 -19.04 -14.23
C SER A 32 -38.73 -17.80 -14.86
N GLN A 33 -39.26 -16.61 -14.57
CA GLN A 33 -38.67 -15.35 -15.02
C GLN A 33 -37.26 -15.15 -14.45
N THR A 34 -37.03 -15.54 -13.19
CA THR A 34 -35.71 -15.44 -12.56
C THR A 34 -34.68 -16.35 -13.24
N LEU A 35 -35.07 -17.57 -13.63
CA LEU A 35 -34.21 -18.49 -14.40
C LEU A 35 -33.86 -17.93 -15.77
N ALA A 36 -34.85 -17.42 -16.50
CA ALA A 36 -34.64 -16.80 -17.80
C ALA A 36 -33.74 -15.56 -17.70
N ASP A 37 -34.00 -14.69 -16.71
CA ASP A 37 -33.22 -13.50 -16.42
C ASP A 37 -31.76 -13.86 -16.13
N VAL A 38 -31.50 -14.80 -15.21
CA VAL A 38 -30.13 -15.18 -14.85
C VAL A 38 -29.42 -15.82 -16.02
N ARG A 39 -30.07 -16.70 -16.77
CA ARG A 39 -29.48 -17.31 -17.96
C ARG A 39 -29.00 -16.28 -18.98
N ALA A 40 -29.75 -15.20 -19.18
CA ALA A 40 -29.36 -14.09 -20.05
C ALA A 40 -28.20 -13.25 -19.50
N LEU A 41 -27.84 -13.39 -18.22
CA LEU A 41 -26.70 -12.73 -17.59
C LEU A 41 -25.43 -13.59 -17.59
N LEU A 42 -25.55 -14.92 -17.72
CA LEU A 42 -24.42 -15.82 -17.54
C LEU A 42 -23.45 -15.76 -18.74
N PRO A 43 -22.15 -15.56 -18.49
CA PRO A 43 -21.11 -15.70 -19.51
C PRO A 43 -20.98 -17.14 -20.02
N ASP A 44 -20.54 -17.31 -21.27
CA ASP A 44 -20.42 -18.60 -21.95
C ASP A 44 -19.55 -19.62 -21.22
N GLY A 45 -18.44 -19.19 -20.63
CA GLY A 45 -17.53 -20.05 -19.88
C GLY A 45 -18.15 -20.58 -18.58
N LEU A 46 -18.98 -19.78 -17.90
CA LEU A 46 -19.74 -20.26 -16.75
C LEU A 46 -20.82 -21.25 -17.18
N LEU A 47 -21.56 -20.94 -18.25
CA LEU A 47 -22.57 -21.84 -18.82
C LEU A 47 -21.96 -23.19 -19.25
N ALA A 48 -20.77 -23.18 -19.85
CA ALA A 48 -20.08 -24.39 -20.29
C ALA A 48 -19.60 -25.27 -19.13
N ALA A 49 -19.29 -24.68 -17.97
CA ALA A 49 -18.86 -25.39 -16.77
C ALA A 49 -20.01 -26.01 -15.96
N LEU A 50 -21.26 -25.63 -16.25
CA LEU A 50 -22.44 -26.22 -15.63
C LEU A 50 -22.75 -27.61 -16.23
N PRO A 51 -23.38 -28.52 -15.45
CA PRO A 51 -23.90 -29.77 -15.99
C PRO A 51 -24.99 -29.50 -17.06
N ALA A 52 -25.42 -30.57 -17.74
CA ALA A 52 -26.41 -30.49 -18.81
C ALA A 52 -27.75 -29.92 -18.31
N GLN A 53 -28.16 -30.30 -17.10
CA GLN A 53 -29.35 -29.80 -16.41
C GLN A 53 -29.03 -29.51 -14.95
N VAL A 54 -29.58 -28.41 -14.44
CA VAL A 54 -29.55 -28.01 -13.02
C VAL A 54 -30.99 -27.75 -12.61
N GLN A 55 -31.52 -28.57 -11.71
CA GLN A 55 -32.83 -28.31 -11.10
C GLN A 55 -32.73 -27.18 -10.08
N VAL A 56 -33.66 -26.25 -10.10
CA VAL A 56 -33.76 -25.14 -9.16
C VAL A 56 -35.10 -25.26 -8.43
N ARG A 57 -35.05 -25.34 -7.10
CA ARG A 57 -36.20 -25.45 -6.20
C ARG A 57 -36.23 -24.23 -5.28
N TRP A 58 -37.42 -23.87 -4.81
CA TRP A 58 -37.62 -22.86 -3.77
C TRP A 58 -38.12 -23.54 -2.51
N SER A 59 -37.48 -23.26 -1.38
CA SER A 59 -37.70 -23.97 -0.13
C SER A 59 -37.82 -23.01 1.06
N ASP A 60 -38.64 -23.40 2.02
CA ASP A 60 -38.77 -22.78 3.35
C ASP A 60 -37.83 -23.44 4.38
N ASP A 61 -37.15 -24.52 4.00
CA ASP A 61 -36.30 -25.34 4.89
C ASP A 61 -34.84 -24.84 4.99
N LEU A 62 -34.49 -23.76 4.29
CA LEU A 62 -33.15 -23.17 4.36
C LEU A 62 -32.98 -22.35 5.66
N PRO A 63 -31.78 -22.34 6.26
CA PRO A 63 -31.50 -21.46 7.40
C PRO A 63 -31.80 -19.98 7.10
N ALA A 64 -32.22 -19.24 8.13
CA ALA A 64 -32.67 -17.84 8.01
C ALA A 64 -31.59 -16.85 7.51
N ASP A 65 -30.31 -17.24 7.51
CA ASP A 65 -29.18 -16.47 6.98
C ASP A 65 -28.67 -16.95 5.61
N VAL A 66 -29.31 -17.98 5.03
CA VAL A 66 -28.92 -18.60 3.76
C VAL A 66 -29.94 -18.30 2.67
N HIS A 67 -29.51 -17.65 1.59
CA HIS A 67 -30.38 -17.35 0.43
C HIS A 67 -30.46 -18.51 -0.57
N GLY A 68 -29.44 -19.35 -0.63
CA GLY A 68 -29.40 -20.51 -1.51
C GLY A 68 -28.45 -21.60 -1.02
N ARG A 69 -28.57 -22.79 -1.59
CA ARG A 69 -27.63 -23.89 -1.38
C ARG A 69 -27.58 -24.82 -2.59
N ALA A 70 -26.39 -25.01 -3.13
CA ALA A 70 -26.10 -25.98 -4.17
C ALA A 70 -25.82 -27.37 -3.58
N PHE A 71 -26.55 -28.36 -4.07
CA PHE A 71 -26.39 -29.79 -3.78
C PHE A 71 -25.90 -30.55 -5.03
N ALA A 72 -25.68 -31.85 -4.89
CA ALA A 72 -25.41 -32.72 -6.04
C ALA A 72 -26.68 -32.86 -6.90
N GLY A 73 -26.77 -32.09 -7.99
CA GLY A 73 -27.83 -32.19 -8.99
C GLY A 73 -28.96 -31.17 -8.89
N HIS A 74 -29.06 -30.39 -7.81
CA HIS A 74 -30.07 -29.33 -7.66
C HIS A 74 -29.57 -28.15 -6.81
N ILE A 75 -30.29 -27.04 -6.90
CA ILE A 75 -30.11 -25.82 -6.12
C ILE A 75 -31.41 -25.55 -5.36
N ASP A 76 -31.34 -25.34 -4.06
CA ASP A 76 -32.44 -24.77 -3.29
C ASP A 76 -32.21 -23.27 -3.10
N LEU A 77 -33.22 -22.45 -3.40
CA LEU A 77 -33.27 -21.03 -3.08
C LEU A 77 -34.33 -20.75 -2.03
N ARG A 78 -34.15 -19.70 -1.22
CA ARG A 78 -35.14 -19.35 -0.20
C ARG A 78 -36.42 -18.86 -0.87
N ARG A 79 -37.56 -19.42 -0.47
CA ARG A 79 -38.87 -19.04 -1.03
C ARG A 79 -39.25 -17.58 -0.80
N GLU A 80 -38.92 -17.01 0.36
CA GLU A 80 -39.15 -15.59 0.69
C GLU A 80 -38.58 -14.63 -0.36
N LEU A 81 -37.54 -15.05 -1.09
CA LEU A 81 -36.99 -14.23 -2.15
C LEU A 81 -38.01 -13.97 -3.28
N LEU A 82 -39.05 -14.79 -3.43
CA LEU A 82 -40.17 -14.60 -4.37
C LEU A 82 -41.17 -13.53 -3.92
N ASP A 83 -40.99 -12.90 -2.76
CA ASP A 83 -41.78 -11.74 -2.36
C ASP A 83 -41.27 -10.46 -3.03
N ASP A 84 -41.92 -10.05 -4.12
CA ASP A 84 -41.61 -8.83 -4.85
C ASP A 84 -42.00 -7.53 -4.12
N ALA A 85 -42.72 -7.60 -3.00
CA ALA A 85 -43.00 -6.43 -2.19
C ALA A 85 -41.75 -5.89 -1.47
N VAL A 86 -40.71 -6.71 -1.31
CA VAL A 86 -39.45 -6.33 -0.65
C VAL A 86 -38.57 -5.53 -1.63
N PRO A 87 -38.17 -4.29 -1.30
CA PRO A 87 -37.26 -3.52 -2.13
C PRO A 87 -35.95 -4.27 -2.41
N GLY A 88 -35.58 -4.41 -3.69
CA GLY A 88 -34.37 -5.12 -4.10
C GLY A 88 -34.49 -6.64 -4.23
N ALA A 89 -35.67 -7.23 -3.98
CA ALA A 89 -35.91 -8.68 -4.06
C ALA A 89 -35.45 -9.28 -5.39
N ARG A 90 -35.72 -8.62 -6.52
CA ARG A 90 -35.25 -9.06 -7.85
C ARG A 90 -33.73 -9.19 -7.94
N ARG A 91 -32.98 -8.22 -7.39
CA ARG A 91 -31.51 -8.28 -7.39
C ARG A 91 -31.02 -9.39 -6.47
N ALA A 92 -31.60 -9.52 -5.27
CA ALA A 92 -31.26 -10.57 -4.31
C ALA A 92 -31.51 -11.98 -4.89
N ARG A 93 -32.66 -12.22 -5.54
CA ARG A 93 -32.97 -13.47 -6.24
C ARG A 93 -31.94 -13.84 -7.29
N ARG A 94 -31.59 -12.88 -8.16
CA ARG A 94 -30.60 -13.09 -9.23
C ARG A 94 -29.22 -13.36 -8.66
N SER A 95 -28.81 -12.60 -7.65
CA SER A 95 -27.56 -12.84 -6.88
C SER A 95 -27.50 -14.26 -6.37
N ALA A 96 -28.53 -14.68 -5.61
CA ALA A 96 -28.57 -16.00 -5.00
C ALA A 96 -28.45 -17.13 -6.05
N LEU A 97 -29.15 -17.02 -7.18
CA LEU A 97 -29.04 -18.04 -8.23
C LEU A 97 -27.66 -18.03 -8.92
N VAL A 98 -27.09 -16.86 -9.22
CA VAL A 98 -25.73 -16.77 -9.80
C VAL A 98 -24.69 -17.35 -8.83
N HIS A 99 -24.83 -17.07 -7.54
CA HIS A 99 -23.97 -17.59 -6.48
C HIS A 99 -23.96 -19.12 -6.49
N GLU A 100 -25.13 -19.75 -6.41
CA GLU A 100 -25.24 -21.20 -6.37
C GLU A 100 -24.79 -21.86 -7.68
N LEU A 101 -25.08 -21.25 -8.84
CA LEU A 101 -24.58 -21.75 -10.12
C LEU A 101 -23.04 -21.70 -10.19
N THR A 102 -22.42 -20.68 -9.61
CA THR A 102 -20.97 -20.59 -9.51
C THR A 102 -20.40 -21.74 -8.67
N HIS A 103 -21.07 -22.11 -7.56
CA HIS A 103 -20.71 -23.29 -6.79
C HIS A 103 -20.89 -24.60 -7.55
N VAL A 104 -21.99 -24.75 -8.30
CA VAL A 104 -22.22 -25.93 -9.14
C VAL A 104 -21.08 -26.09 -10.17
N ALA A 105 -20.72 -25.02 -10.87
CA ALA A 105 -19.62 -25.03 -11.83
C ALA A 105 -18.25 -25.33 -11.16
N ASP A 106 -17.95 -24.66 -10.05
CA ASP A 106 -16.68 -24.82 -9.34
C ASP A 106 -16.49 -26.26 -8.82
N ARG A 107 -17.56 -26.84 -8.24
CA ARG A 107 -17.57 -28.23 -7.73
C ARG A 107 -17.68 -29.27 -8.84
N GLY A 108 -18.30 -28.93 -9.97
CA GLY A 108 -18.56 -29.80 -11.12
C GLY A 108 -17.36 -30.12 -12.00
N GLY A 109 -16.19 -29.52 -11.73
CA GLY A 109 -14.93 -29.85 -12.42
C GLY A 109 -14.07 -28.65 -12.75
N ALA A 110 -14.62 -27.43 -12.74
CA ALA A 110 -13.86 -26.22 -13.04
C ALA A 110 -12.76 -25.95 -12.01
N ASN A 111 -13.00 -26.28 -10.73
CA ASN A 111 -12.02 -26.19 -9.63
C ASN A 111 -11.32 -24.82 -9.53
N TRP A 112 -11.99 -23.75 -9.95
CA TRP A 112 -11.47 -22.39 -9.98
C TRP A 112 -11.05 -21.90 -8.60
N SER A 113 -11.89 -22.12 -7.58
CA SER A 113 -11.64 -21.69 -6.20
C SER A 113 -10.38 -22.35 -5.59
N ARG A 114 -10.00 -23.51 -6.12
CA ARG A 114 -8.84 -24.29 -5.69
C ARG A 114 -7.56 -23.89 -6.42
N SER A 115 -7.66 -23.17 -7.54
CA SER A 115 -6.49 -22.73 -8.30
C SER A 115 -5.56 -21.87 -7.44
N ALA A 116 -4.25 -21.92 -7.72
CA ALA A 116 -3.29 -21.12 -6.97
C ALA A 116 -3.49 -19.62 -7.23
N ARG A 117 -3.71 -19.26 -8.50
CA ARG A 117 -3.90 -17.88 -8.95
C ARG A 117 -5.12 -17.23 -8.31
N TRP A 118 -6.27 -17.92 -8.30
CA TRP A 118 -7.47 -17.40 -7.66
C TRP A 118 -7.25 -17.09 -6.19
N ARG A 119 -6.70 -18.06 -5.44
CA ARG A 119 -6.45 -17.90 -3.99
C ARG A 119 -5.47 -16.77 -3.68
N ASP A 120 -4.50 -16.49 -4.55
CA ASP A 120 -3.58 -15.35 -4.38
C ASP A 120 -4.29 -14.01 -4.64
N LEU A 121 -5.16 -13.93 -5.66
CA LEU A 121 -5.96 -12.75 -5.97
C LEU A 121 -7.00 -12.47 -4.87
N ALA A 122 -7.74 -13.49 -4.46
CA ALA A 122 -8.82 -13.46 -3.49
C ALA A 122 -8.35 -13.20 -2.04
N GLY A 123 -7.04 -13.30 -1.76
CA GLY A 123 -6.46 -12.90 -0.48
C GLY A 123 -5.97 -14.04 0.43
N TRP A 124 -6.23 -15.30 0.07
CA TRP A 124 -5.65 -16.48 0.74
C TRP A 124 -4.21 -16.74 0.27
N GLN A 125 -3.31 -15.80 0.51
CA GLN A 125 -1.95 -15.85 -0.04
C GLN A 125 -1.08 -16.95 0.57
N ARG A 126 -0.08 -17.42 -0.19
CA ARG A 126 0.91 -18.41 0.30
C ARG A 126 1.74 -17.87 1.46
N LYS A 127 1.91 -18.65 2.52
CA LYS A 127 2.81 -18.31 3.63
C LYS A 127 4.28 -18.58 3.26
N PRO A 128 5.25 -17.82 3.79
CA PRO A 128 6.65 -18.21 3.73
C PRO A 128 6.88 -19.46 4.59
N TRP A 129 7.54 -20.47 4.03
CA TRP A 129 8.07 -21.67 4.72
C TRP A 129 7.05 -22.62 5.38
N HIS A 130 5.78 -22.26 5.52
CA HIS A 130 4.72 -23.15 5.97
C HIS A 130 4.02 -23.83 4.78
N LEU A 131 3.68 -25.11 4.92
CA LEU A 131 2.67 -25.75 4.07
C LEU A 131 1.34 -25.03 4.32
N GLY A 132 0.76 -24.43 3.29
CA GLY A 132 -0.57 -23.81 3.35
C GLY A 132 -0.61 -22.31 3.03
N ARG A 133 -1.80 -21.73 3.24
CA ARG A 133 -2.14 -20.34 2.91
C ARG A 133 -2.58 -19.57 4.17
N GLY A 134 -2.52 -18.24 4.11
CA GLY A 134 -2.99 -17.33 5.16
C GLY A 134 -4.51 -17.24 5.24
N HIS A 135 -4.99 -16.50 6.23
CA HIS A 135 -6.37 -16.01 6.25
C HIS A 135 -6.52 -14.87 5.22
N ASN A 136 -7.77 -14.52 4.91
CA ASN A 136 -8.06 -13.37 4.08
C ASN A 136 -8.01 -12.07 4.92
N ASP A 137 -7.04 -11.22 4.60
CA ASP A 137 -6.88 -9.91 5.25
C ASP A 137 -7.37 -8.75 4.36
N PHE A 138 -8.01 -9.04 3.21
CA PHE A 138 -8.67 -8.05 2.34
C PHE A 138 -10.08 -7.71 2.86
N ARG A 139 -10.15 -7.17 4.08
CA ARG A 139 -11.42 -7.00 4.81
C ARG A 139 -12.12 -5.69 4.53
N ASP A 140 -11.38 -4.69 4.05
CA ASP A 140 -11.94 -3.36 3.81
C ASP A 140 -12.52 -3.26 2.40
N ARG A 141 -13.57 -2.45 2.27
CA ARG A 141 -14.28 -2.21 1.00
C ARG A 141 -14.71 -3.54 0.33
N SER A 142 -15.22 -4.44 1.17
CA SER A 142 -15.88 -5.67 0.77
C SER A 142 -17.32 -5.36 0.34
N PRO A 143 -17.81 -5.86 -0.82
CA PRO A 143 -19.20 -5.68 -1.20
C PRO A 143 -20.17 -6.47 -0.30
N ASP A 144 -19.72 -7.64 0.16
CA ASP A 144 -20.39 -8.49 1.12
C ASP A 144 -19.33 -9.28 1.89
N THR A 145 -19.33 -9.14 3.22
CA THR A 145 -18.41 -9.82 4.13
C THR A 145 -18.43 -11.35 4.02
N TYR A 146 -19.49 -11.93 3.45
CA TYR A 146 -19.61 -13.34 3.15
C TYR A 146 -18.48 -13.84 2.23
N GLU A 147 -17.93 -12.98 1.36
CA GLU A 147 -16.81 -13.30 0.48
C GLU A 147 -15.52 -13.71 1.23
N LEU A 148 -15.42 -13.41 2.53
CA LEU A 148 -14.24 -13.65 3.35
C LEU A 148 -14.25 -15.03 4.01
N LYS A 149 -15.34 -15.80 3.90
CA LYS A 149 -15.49 -17.12 4.53
C LYS A 149 -14.46 -18.12 4.01
N ASP A 150 -14.43 -18.33 2.70
CA ASP A 150 -13.46 -19.22 2.04
C ASP A 150 -13.31 -18.86 0.54
N PRO A 151 -12.31 -19.43 -0.18
CA PRO A 151 -12.07 -19.10 -1.58
C PRO A 151 -13.22 -19.40 -2.55
N ALA A 152 -14.10 -20.35 -2.23
CA ALA A 152 -15.25 -20.67 -3.07
C ALA A 152 -16.35 -19.64 -2.86
N GLU A 153 -16.57 -19.20 -1.62
CA GLU A 153 -17.49 -18.11 -1.31
C GLU A 153 -17.03 -16.78 -1.91
N HIS A 154 -15.72 -16.51 -1.88
CA HIS A 154 -15.18 -15.36 -2.58
C HIS A 154 -15.47 -15.38 -4.08
N LEU A 155 -15.40 -16.56 -4.70
CA LEU A 155 -15.66 -16.75 -6.12
C LEU A 155 -17.13 -16.56 -6.46
N ALA A 156 -18.03 -17.11 -5.65
CA ALA A 156 -19.46 -16.99 -5.85
C ALA A 156 -19.94 -15.55 -5.63
N VAL A 157 -19.59 -14.92 -4.50
CA VAL A 157 -19.94 -13.52 -4.22
C VAL A 157 -19.44 -12.59 -5.31
N ASN A 158 -18.18 -12.70 -5.72
CA ASN A 158 -17.65 -11.81 -6.76
C ASN A 158 -18.22 -12.13 -8.16
N ALA A 159 -18.69 -13.35 -8.41
CA ALA A 159 -19.38 -13.69 -9.65
C ALA A 159 -20.75 -12.98 -9.74
N GLU A 160 -21.46 -12.84 -8.62
CA GLU A 160 -22.69 -12.05 -8.55
C GLU A 160 -22.46 -10.62 -9.04
N HIS A 161 -21.43 -9.97 -8.50
CA HIS A 161 -21.07 -8.61 -8.91
C HIS A 161 -20.55 -8.56 -10.34
N PHE A 162 -19.75 -9.53 -10.77
CA PHE A 162 -19.23 -9.58 -12.13
C PHE A 162 -20.32 -9.59 -13.20
N VAL A 163 -21.47 -10.24 -12.95
CA VAL A 163 -22.57 -10.32 -13.93
C VAL A 163 -23.72 -9.34 -13.68
N LEU A 164 -23.80 -8.73 -12.50
CA LEU A 164 -24.89 -7.79 -12.12
C LEU A 164 -24.45 -6.33 -11.99
N ASP A 165 -23.16 -6.05 -11.83
CA ASP A 165 -22.63 -4.71 -11.60
C ASP A 165 -21.75 -4.26 -12.77
N ALA A 166 -22.25 -3.28 -13.52
CA ALA A 166 -21.56 -2.69 -14.66
C ALA A 166 -20.25 -1.98 -14.27
N GLU A 167 -20.01 -1.67 -13.00
CA GLU A 167 -18.78 -1.02 -12.52
C GLU A 167 -17.76 -2.02 -11.93
N PHE A 168 -18.07 -3.31 -11.87
CA PHE A 168 -17.21 -4.32 -11.24
C PHE A 168 -15.78 -4.32 -11.80
N ALA A 169 -15.64 -4.13 -13.12
CA ALA A 169 -14.33 -4.05 -13.78
C ALA A 169 -13.48 -2.87 -13.28
N CYS A 170 -14.09 -1.75 -12.93
CA CYS A 170 -13.38 -0.58 -12.40
C CYS A 170 -13.11 -0.73 -10.90
N ARG A 171 -14.01 -1.39 -10.16
CA ARG A 171 -13.89 -1.60 -8.71
C ARG A 171 -12.87 -2.70 -8.37
N ARG A 172 -12.83 -3.79 -9.14
CA ARG A 172 -11.99 -4.97 -8.90
C ARG A 172 -11.33 -5.44 -10.20
N PRO A 173 -10.42 -4.63 -10.80
CA PRO A 173 -9.87 -4.89 -12.13
C PRO A 173 -9.17 -6.25 -12.27
N ALA A 174 -8.35 -6.62 -11.29
CA ALA A 174 -7.63 -7.90 -11.32
C ALA A 174 -8.57 -9.13 -11.22
N LEU A 175 -9.68 -9.02 -10.49
CA LEU A 175 -10.69 -10.07 -10.43
C LEU A 175 -11.52 -10.10 -11.72
N ALA A 176 -11.91 -8.94 -12.24
CA ALA A 176 -12.62 -8.84 -13.51
C ALA A 176 -11.82 -9.43 -14.67
N GLN A 177 -10.51 -9.14 -14.77
CA GLN A 177 -9.62 -9.77 -15.75
C GLN A 177 -9.59 -11.30 -15.58
N TRP A 178 -9.55 -11.80 -14.33
CA TRP A 178 -9.60 -13.23 -14.07
C TRP A 178 -10.93 -13.84 -14.51
N TYR A 179 -12.07 -13.22 -14.19
CA TYR A 179 -13.39 -13.69 -14.63
C TYR A 179 -13.52 -13.64 -16.15
N LEU A 180 -13.10 -12.57 -16.81
CA LEU A 180 -13.10 -12.48 -18.28
C LEU A 180 -12.32 -13.64 -18.92
N ALA A 181 -11.19 -14.02 -18.33
CA ALA A 181 -10.36 -15.12 -18.84
C ALA A 181 -10.98 -16.51 -18.64
N HIS A 182 -11.86 -16.72 -17.65
CA HIS A 182 -12.42 -18.04 -17.31
C HIS A 182 -13.91 -18.17 -17.67
N PHE A 183 -14.69 -17.12 -17.46
CA PHE A 183 -16.13 -17.05 -17.70
C PHE A 183 -16.42 -16.44 -19.08
N GLY A 184 -15.56 -15.54 -19.57
CA GLY A 184 -15.87 -14.72 -20.73
C GLY A 184 -16.60 -13.42 -20.35
N SER A 185 -17.03 -12.66 -21.35
CA SER A 185 -17.71 -11.38 -21.14
C SER A 185 -19.19 -11.59 -20.74
N PRO A 186 -19.69 -10.89 -19.71
CA PRO A 186 -21.13 -10.87 -19.42
C PRO A 186 -21.90 -10.29 -20.63
N PRO A 187 -22.88 -11.01 -21.20
CA PRO A 187 -23.53 -10.61 -22.45
C PRO A 187 -24.46 -9.39 -22.29
N SER A 188 -24.95 -9.13 -21.08
CA SER A 188 -26.00 -8.15 -20.80
C SER A 188 -25.50 -6.87 -20.12
N LEU A 189 -24.21 -6.78 -19.77
CA LEU A 189 -23.66 -5.58 -19.13
C LEU A 189 -23.02 -4.64 -20.18
N PRO A 190 -23.21 -3.32 -20.05
CA PRO A 190 -22.51 -2.36 -20.88
C PRO A 190 -21.00 -2.40 -20.58
N GLN A 191 -20.19 -2.04 -21.57
CA GLN A 191 -18.75 -1.85 -21.34
C GLN A 191 -18.53 -0.66 -20.40
N SER A 192 -17.79 -0.88 -19.33
CA SER A 192 -17.43 0.17 -18.37
C SER A 192 -16.30 1.05 -18.92
N HIS A 193 -16.41 2.36 -18.73
CA HIS A 193 -15.33 3.30 -18.98
C HIS A 193 -14.57 3.56 -17.68
N CYS A 194 -13.54 2.77 -17.39
CA CYS A 194 -12.73 2.92 -16.19
C CYS A 194 -11.67 4.02 -16.37
N SER A 195 -11.49 4.85 -15.34
CA SER A 195 -10.30 5.70 -15.25
C SER A 195 -9.05 4.83 -15.24
N THR A 196 -8.03 5.23 -16.00
CA THR A 196 -6.71 4.57 -15.96
C THR A 196 -5.88 5.02 -14.75
N ALA A 197 -6.19 6.17 -14.17
CA ALA A 197 -5.50 6.69 -13.00
C ALA A 197 -5.92 5.91 -11.75
N LEU A 198 -4.91 5.50 -10.97
CA LEU A 198 -5.07 4.76 -9.73
C LEU A 198 -5.11 5.71 -8.55
N PRO A 199 -6.21 5.76 -7.77
CA PRO A 199 -6.29 6.58 -6.58
C PRO A 199 -5.47 5.96 -5.46
N LEU A 200 -4.51 6.69 -4.92
CA LEU A 200 -3.68 6.27 -3.78
C LEU A 200 -3.63 7.39 -2.75
N LEU A 201 -3.96 7.10 -1.50
CA LEU A 201 -3.77 8.06 -0.42
C LEU A 201 -2.29 8.06 -0.02
N GLN A 202 -1.67 9.24 -0.07
CA GLN A 202 -0.27 9.43 0.30
C GLN A 202 -0.16 10.36 1.51
N ALA A 203 0.88 10.13 2.31
CA ALA A 203 1.32 11.13 3.28
C ALA A 203 2.18 12.18 2.55
N ASP A 204 1.97 13.44 2.88
CA ASP A 204 2.76 14.53 2.31
C ASP A 204 4.01 14.82 3.18
N ALA A 205 4.85 15.77 2.75
CA ALA A 205 6.10 16.09 3.43
C ALA A 205 5.87 16.71 4.83
N GLU A 206 4.75 17.39 5.04
CA GLU A 206 4.39 17.95 6.34
C GLU A 206 3.71 16.90 7.22
N GLU A 207 4.09 16.85 8.51
CA GLU A 207 3.50 15.91 9.46
C GLU A 207 2.01 16.20 9.67
N GLY A 208 1.19 15.15 9.51
CA GLY A 208 -0.26 15.25 9.54
C GLY A 208 -0.92 15.59 8.21
N ALA A 209 -0.14 15.97 7.18
CA ALA A 209 -0.67 16.25 5.85
C ALA A 209 -0.84 14.97 5.02
N ALA A 210 -1.94 14.91 4.27
CA ALA A 210 -2.24 13.81 3.37
C ALA A 210 -2.99 14.32 2.13
N SER A 211 -2.82 13.60 1.02
CA SER A 211 -3.47 13.92 -0.25
C SER A 211 -3.84 12.65 -1.03
N LEU A 212 -4.86 12.77 -1.89
CA LEU A 212 -5.24 11.70 -2.82
C LEU A 212 -4.44 11.84 -4.12
N LEU A 213 -3.44 10.99 -4.29
CA LEU A 213 -2.64 10.87 -5.51
C LEU A 213 -3.44 10.16 -6.61
N GLN A 214 -3.52 10.78 -7.78
CA GLN A 214 -3.98 10.14 -9.01
C GLN A 214 -2.76 9.62 -9.79
N LEU A 215 -2.40 8.36 -9.56
CA LEU A 215 -1.23 7.75 -10.21
C LEU A 215 -1.61 7.25 -11.60
N ASP A 216 -1.08 7.88 -12.65
CA ASP A 216 -1.17 7.38 -14.02
C ASP A 216 -0.12 6.26 -14.25
N PRO A 217 -0.53 5.00 -14.47
CA PRO A 217 0.38 3.89 -14.71
C PRO A 217 1.30 4.09 -15.92
N SER A 218 0.85 4.83 -16.94
CA SER A 218 1.63 5.05 -18.17
C SER A 218 2.87 5.92 -17.95
N ARG A 219 2.91 6.69 -16.86
CA ARG A 219 4.06 7.50 -16.46
C ARG A 219 5.11 6.72 -15.66
N VAL A 220 4.82 5.49 -15.25
CA VAL A 220 5.76 4.67 -14.47
C VAL A 220 6.70 3.94 -15.42
N TYR A 221 7.92 4.47 -15.54
CA TYR A 221 8.95 3.90 -16.41
C TYR A 221 9.51 2.57 -15.87
N ALA A 222 9.74 2.51 -14.56
CA ALA A 222 10.34 1.34 -13.92
C ALA A 222 9.88 1.19 -12.47
N VAL A 223 10.01 -0.02 -11.95
CA VAL A 223 9.89 -0.31 -10.51
C VAL A 223 11.22 -0.84 -10.02
N ASP A 224 11.79 -0.21 -9.01
CA ASP A 224 13.03 -0.66 -8.39
C ASP A 224 12.74 -1.36 -7.07
N TYR A 225 13.49 -2.42 -6.77
CA TYR A 225 13.62 -2.95 -5.43
C TYR A 225 14.49 -1.99 -4.60
N LEU A 226 13.86 -1.22 -3.72
CA LEU A 226 14.53 -0.25 -2.87
C LEU A 226 14.93 -0.92 -1.55
N PHE A 227 16.23 -1.03 -1.33
CA PHE A 227 16.80 -1.75 -0.20
C PHE A 227 17.64 -0.83 0.70
N ALA A 228 17.22 -0.70 1.96
CA ALA A 228 18.02 -0.05 2.99
C ALA A 228 19.05 -1.03 3.57
N GLU A 229 20.34 -0.69 3.44
CA GLU A 229 21.46 -1.53 3.89
C GLU A 229 21.41 -1.78 5.39
N GLY A 230 21.85 -2.94 5.89
CA GLY A 230 21.76 -3.25 7.31
C GLY A 230 22.60 -2.32 8.20
N SER A 231 22.16 -2.05 9.43
CA SER A 231 22.92 -1.28 10.43
C SER A 231 23.40 -2.13 11.61
N ALA A 232 24.16 -1.53 12.54
CA ALA A 232 24.62 -2.19 13.75
C ALA A 232 23.48 -2.48 14.77
N GLN A 233 22.30 -1.88 14.60
CA GLN A 233 21.17 -2.10 15.50
C GLN A 233 20.47 -3.45 15.21
N PRO A 234 20.12 -4.27 16.22
CA PRO A 234 19.63 -5.64 16.05
C PRO A 234 18.46 -5.79 15.06
N MET A 235 17.47 -4.89 15.09
CA MET A 235 16.28 -4.93 14.23
C MET A 235 16.57 -4.48 12.79
N SER A 236 17.57 -3.62 12.59
CA SER A 236 17.96 -3.06 11.30
C SER A 236 19.11 -3.82 10.63
N ARG A 237 19.67 -4.85 11.28
CA ARG A 237 20.78 -5.68 10.75
C ARG A 237 20.46 -6.36 9.41
N TRP A 238 19.19 -6.70 9.20
CA TRP A 238 18.71 -7.46 8.04
C TRP A 238 18.35 -6.59 6.84
N GLY A 239 18.38 -5.26 7.00
CA GLY A 239 17.93 -4.28 6.02
C GLY A 239 16.42 -4.02 6.09
N HIS A 240 15.93 -3.15 5.21
CA HIS A 240 14.50 -2.90 4.99
C HIS A 240 14.20 -2.96 3.50
N SER A 241 13.09 -3.58 3.10
CA SER A 241 12.70 -3.72 1.70
C SER A 241 11.46 -2.91 1.38
N MET A 242 11.53 -2.19 0.26
CA MET A 242 10.47 -1.35 -0.29
C MET A 242 10.48 -1.49 -1.82
N LEU A 243 9.49 -0.90 -2.50
CA LEU A 243 9.54 -0.71 -3.94
C LEU A 243 9.53 0.79 -4.26
N ARG A 244 10.40 1.23 -5.15
CA ARG A 244 10.36 2.60 -5.70
C ARG A 244 9.67 2.57 -7.05
N LEU A 245 8.68 3.42 -7.22
CA LEU A 245 8.09 3.75 -8.50
C LEU A 245 8.93 4.86 -9.14
N VAL A 246 9.55 4.57 -10.28
CA VAL A 246 10.26 5.55 -11.11
C VAL A 246 9.23 6.17 -12.06
N ILE A 247 8.78 7.37 -11.69
CA ILE A 247 7.66 8.09 -12.28
C ILE A 247 8.22 9.28 -13.04
N CYS A 248 7.94 9.35 -14.33
CA CYS A 248 8.32 10.47 -15.17
C CYS A 248 7.54 11.73 -14.78
N ARG A 249 8.19 12.89 -14.82
CA ARG A 249 7.49 14.18 -14.68
C ARG A 249 6.39 14.34 -15.75
N PRO A 250 5.31 15.10 -15.48
CA PRO A 250 4.27 15.34 -16.47
C PRO A 250 4.84 15.86 -17.80
N GLY A 251 4.33 15.33 -18.92
CA GLY A 251 4.78 15.69 -20.27
C GLY A 251 6.10 15.04 -20.73
N ARG A 252 6.78 14.26 -19.87
CA ARG A 252 7.97 13.48 -20.27
C ARG A 252 7.54 12.08 -20.74
N ALA A 253 8.03 11.65 -21.90
CA ALA A 253 7.89 10.28 -22.37
C ALA A 253 8.63 9.29 -21.45
N PRO A 254 8.06 8.11 -21.14
CA PRO A 254 8.73 7.11 -20.32
C PRO A 254 10.09 6.67 -20.87
N GLY A 255 11.12 6.77 -20.04
CA GLY A 255 12.50 6.43 -20.40
C GLY A 255 13.50 6.57 -19.25
N PRO A 256 14.78 6.23 -19.48
CA PRO A 256 15.82 6.25 -18.45
C PRO A 256 15.95 7.58 -17.69
N ASP A 257 15.77 8.70 -18.38
CA ASP A 257 15.85 10.05 -17.82
C ASP A 257 14.86 10.30 -16.68
N CYS A 258 13.75 9.56 -16.64
CA CYS A 258 12.77 9.66 -15.55
C CYS A 258 13.41 9.36 -14.20
N ARG A 259 14.53 8.63 -14.14
CA ARG A 259 15.25 8.35 -12.88
C ARG A 259 15.72 9.60 -12.15
N LEU A 260 15.88 10.72 -12.85
CA LEU A 260 16.27 12.00 -12.27
C LEU A 260 15.09 12.88 -11.86
N ASP A 261 13.86 12.50 -12.20
CA ASP A 261 12.63 13.20 -11.81
C ASP A 261 12.22 12.84 -10.36
N LEU A 262 13.16 12.94 -9.41
CA LEU A 262 13.05 12.39 -8.04
C LEU A 262 11.82 12.85 -7.24
N GLU A 263 11.35 14.07 -7.50
CA GLU A 263 10.15 14.67 -6.88
C GLU A 263 8.87 13.86 -7.12
N TYR A 264 8.76 13.25 -8.31
CA TYR A 264 7.57 12.50 -8.70
C TYR A 264 7.61 11.05 -8.22
N HIS A 265 8.76 10.55 -7.81
CA HIS A 265 8.91 9.17 -7.38
C HIS A 265 8.17 8.89 -6.08
N ARG A 266 7.63 7.68 -5.99
CA ARG A 266 6.93 7.18 -4.81
C ARG A 266 7.55 5.90 -4.32
N VAL A 267 7.49 5.68 -3.02
CA VAL A 267 7.97 4.47 -2.37
C VAL A 267 6.78 3.75 -1.78
N LEU A 268 6.57 2.52 -2.25
CA LEU A 268 5.65 1.56 -1.69
C LEU A 268 6.36 0.84 -0.55
N SER A 269 5.89 1.04 0.68
CA SER A 269 6.52 0.47 1.87
C SER A 269 5.49 -0.19 2.76
N PHE A 270 5.70 -1.46 3.11
CA PHE A 270 5.02 -2.08 4.24
C PHE A 270 5.82 -1.76 5.49
N ARG A 271 5.24 -0.99 6.39
CA ARG A 271 5.83 -0.63 7.68
C ARG A 271 4.85 -1.06 8.76
N ALA A 272 5.37 -1.51 9.90
CA ALA A 272 4.58 -1.47 11.11
C ALA A 272 4.38 0.01 11.44
N PHE A 273 3.27 0.60 11.02
CA PHE A 273 3.00 1.95 11.45
C PHE A 273 2.64 1.94 12.91
N VAL A 274 3.51 2.57 13.65
CA VAL A 274 3.17 3.31 14.84
C VAL A 274 3.69 4.69 14.51
N GLY A 275 2.87 5.72 14.54
CA GLY A 275 3.38 7.06 14.76
C GLY A 275 4.04 7.02 16.13
N ASP A 276 5.31 6.65 16.13
CA ASP A 276 6.32 6.48 17.18
C ASP A 276 5.95 6.17 18.64
N VAL A 277 4.73 5.73 18.95
CA VAL A 277 4.28 5.32 20.29
C VAL A 277 4.47 3.82 20.43
N GLN A 278 5.74 3.44 20.53
CA GLN A 278 6.20 2.07 20.76
C GLN A 278 5.84 1.05 19.66
N ILE A 279 6.87 0.67 18.91
CA ILE A 279 7.16 -0.76 18.72
C ILE A 279 7.50 -1.34 20.11
N SER A 280 6.57 -2.04 20.72
CA SER A 280 6.88 -3.04 21.72
C SER A 280 7.44 -4.24 20.98
N ASN A 281 8.69 -4.60 21.26
CA ASN A 281 9.33 -5.81 20.71
C ASN A 281 8.47 -7.06 20.97
N TRP A 282 7.69 -7.08 22.06
CA TRP A 282 6.75 -8.14 22.38
C TRP A 282 5.51 -8.15 21.47
N ARG A 283 4.89 -6.99 21.19
CA ARG A 283 3.75 -6.92 20.24
C ARG A 283 4.15 -7.22 18.81
N GLY A 284 5.38 -6.90 18.41
CA GLY A 284 5.91 -7.28 17.09
C GLY A 284 6.25 -8.76 16.94
N LEU A 285 6.36 -9.50 18.06
CA LEU A 285 6.47 -10.96 18.09
C LEU A 285 5.10 -11.66 18.11
N THR A 286 4.06 -11.00 18.65
CA THR A 286 2.69 -11.54 18.72
C THR A 286 1.73 -11.05 17.61
N GLY A 287 2.15 -10.10 16.77
CA GLY A 287 1.36 -9.61 15.63
C GLY A 287 0.42 -8.45 15.93
N GLY A 288 0.75 -7.64 16.92
CA GLY A 288 -0.08 -6.52 17.40
C GLY A 288 0.01 -5.24 16.58
N TYR A 289 0.61 -5.25 15.38
CA TYR A 289 0.69 -4.09 14.49
C TYR A 289 -0.04 -4.38 13.17
N PRO A 290 -0.83 -3.43 12.64
CA PRO A 290 -1.41 -3.60 11.33
C PRO A 290 -0.31 -3.58 10.25
N SER A 291 -0.43 -4.49 9.28
CA SER A 291 0.40 -4.53 8.08
C SER A 291 -0.34 -3.83 6.96
N ARG A 292 0.08 -2.61 6.61
CA ARG A 292 -0.58 -1.78 5.61
C ARG A 292 0.44 -1.21 4.63
N LEU A 293 -0.03 -0.89 3.42
CA LEU A 293 0.80 -0.38 2.34
C LEU A 293 0.83 1.14 2.35
N PHE A 294 2.01 1.71 2.59
CA PHE A 294 2.26 3.14 2.59
C PHE A 294 2.77 3.59 1.22
N VAL A 295 2.28 4.75 0.79
CA VAL A 295 2.76 5.48 -0.38
C VAL A 295 3.45 6.75 0.11
N LEU A 296 4.76 6.81 -0.03
CA LEU A 296 5.59 7.90 0.51
C LEU A 296 6.37 8.61 -0.62
N PRO A 297 6.62 9.92 -0.54
CA PRO A 297 7.58 10.60 -1.40
C PRO A 297 8.98 9.99 -1.26
N LEU A 298 9.69 9.80 -2.39
CA LEU A 298 11.04 9.23 -2.37
C LEU A 298 12.01 10.05 -1.50
N GLN A 299 11.95 11.38 -1.59
CA GLN A 299 12.86 12.25 -0.85
C GLN A 299 12.75 12.06 0.67
N GLN A 300 11.53 11.83 1.19
CA GLN A 300 11.31 11.55 2.60
C GLN A 300 12.03 10.27 3.03
N VAL A 301 11.91 9.21 2.24
CA VAL A 301 12.56 7.91 2.51
C VAL A 301 14.08 8.02 2.40
N VAL A 302 14.57 8.76 1.40
CA VAL A 302 16.01 9.03 1.24
C VAL A 302 16.56 9.76 2.47
N ASP A 303 15.92 10.83 2.90
CA ASP A 303 16.35 11.60 4.07
C ASP A 303 16.31 10.78 5.37
N GLU A 304 15.25 10.00 5.58
CA GLU A 304 15.09 9.08 6.72
C GLU A 304 16.27 8.11 6.81
N TYR A 305 16.59 7.37 5.74
CA TYR A 305 17.65 6.38 5.82
C TYR A 305 19.05 6.97 5.73
N THR A 306 19.29 7.92 4.83
CA THR A 306 20.66 8.40 4.55
C THR A 306 21.15 9.45 5.55
N LYS A 307 20.27 10.31 6.06
CA LYS A 307 20.64 11.42 6.96
C LYS A 307 20.32 11.12 8.41
N VAL A 308 19.22 10.41 8.69
CA VAL A 308 18.77 10.13 10.07
C VAL A 308 19.33 8.79 10.56
N GLU A 309 19.08 7.70 9.84
CA GLU A 309 19.64 6.38 10.21
C GLU A 309 21.11 6.18 9.79
N LEU A 310 21.64 7.06 8.93
CA LEU A 310 23.00 7.01 8.37
C LEU A 310 23.31 5.68 7.67
N ARG A 311 22.37 5.20 6.86
CA ARG A 311 22.44 3.96 6.06
C ARG A 311 22.34 4.27 4.57
N GLY A 312 23.05 3.52 3.74
CA GLY A 312 22.89 3.62 2.29
C GLY A 312 21.57 3.00 1.81
N LEU A 313 21.02 3.54 0.73
CA LEU A 313 19.89 2.98 0.00
C LEU A 313 20.31 2.51 -1.39
N GLN A 314 19.98 1.28 -1.72
CA GLN A 314 20.17 0.70 -3.05
C GLN A 314 18.84 0.71 -3.80
N SER A 315 18.79 1.31 -4.99
CA SER A 315 17.62 1.33 -5.88
C SER A 315 17.90 0.43 -7.08
N LEU A 316 17.46 -0.82 -7.00
CA LEU A 316 17.84 -1.88 -7.93
C LEU A 316 16.69 -2.16 -8.92
N PRO A 317 16.87 -1.95 -10.24
CA PRO A 317 15.79 -2.13 -11.20
C PRO A 317 15.24 -3.55 -11.22
N LEU A 318 13.91 -3.66 -11.25
CA LEU A 318 13.24 -4.90 -11.60
C LEU A 318 13.02 -4.93 -13.12
N GLN A 319 13.45 -6.02 -13.75
CA GLN A 319 13.24 -6.30 -15.16
C GLN A 319 11.78 -6.71 -15.39
N LEU A 320 10.90 -5.71 -15.46
CA LEU A 320 9.45 -5.86 -15.66
C LEU A 320 9.04 -5.26 -17.01
N SER A 321 8.12 -5.92 -17.72
CA SER A 321 7.50 -5.33 -18.90
C SER A 321 6.49 -4.23 -18.51
N PRO A 322 6.10 -3.32 -19.44
CA PRO A 322 5.08 -2.31 -19.15
C PRO A 322 3.75 -2.89 -18.64
N GLY A 323 3.31 -4.02 -19.19
CA GLY A 323 2.10 -4.72 -18.73
C GLY A 323 2.23 -5.30 -17.32
N GLU A 324 3.43 -5.79 -16.95
CA GLU A 324 3.71 -6.24 -15.58
C GLU A 324 3.76 -5.09 -14.59
N ILE A 325 4.28 -3.93 -14.99
CA ILE A 325 4.25 -2.71 -14.18
C ILE A 325 2.78 -2.30 -13.95
N ALA A 326 1.97 -2.24 -15.00
CA ALA A 326 0.55 -1.89 -14.89
C ALA A 326 -0.20 -2.84 -13.94
N SER A 327 -0.03 -4.17 -14.11
CA SER A 327 -0.67 -5.17 -13.23
C SER A 327 -0.19 -5.08 -11.78
N LEU A 328 1.10 -4.78 -11.55
CA LEU A 328 1.63 -4.54 -10.21
C LEU A 328 1.04 -3.28 -9.57
N LEU A 329 0.83 -2.22 -10.34
CA LEU A 329 0.22 -0.98 -9.86
C LEU A 329 -1.27 -1.16 -9.56
N GLU A 330 -2.02 -1.88 -10.39
CA GLU A 330 -3.41 -2.27 -10.10
C GLU A 330 -3.50 -3.05 -8.79
N ARG A 331 -2.62 -4.04 -8.60
CA ARG A 331 -2.56 -4.81 -7.35
C ARG A 331 -2.14 -3.94 -6.16
N THR A 332 -1.25 -2.97 -6.37
CA THR A 332 -0.86 -1.98 -5.36
C THR A 332 -2.07 -1.18 -4.89
N ALA A 333 -2.89 -0.67 -5.82
CA ALA A 333 -4.12 0.05 -5.48
C ALA A 333 -5.10 -0.85 -4.69
N GLN A 334 -5.33 -2.09 -5.13
CA GLN A 334 -6.19 -3.02 -4.40
C GLN A 334 -5.70 -3.27 -2.97
N VAL A 335 -4.40 -3.55 -2.78
CA VAL A 335 -3.81 -3.75 -1.45
C VAL A 335 -3.95 -2.49 -0.61
N HIS A 336 -3.69 -1.31 -1.19
CA HIS A 336 -3.79 -0.05 -0.48
C HIS A 336 -5.21 0.21 0.07
N TRP A 337 -6.26 -0.09 -0.70
CA TRP A 337 -7.65 0.18 -0.33
C TRP A 337 -8.31 -0.89 0.54
N SER A 338 -7.93 -2.16 0.38
CA SER A 338 -8.69 -3.28 0.95
C SER A 338 -7.93 -4.10 2.01
N TYR A 339 -6.60 -4.00 2.07
CA TYR A 339 -5.78 -4.87 2.92
C TYR A 339 -5.52 -4.29 4.31
N ASP A 340 -5.89 -5.05 5.34
CA ASP A 340 -5.61 -4.76 6.75
C ASP A 340 -5.05 -6.01 7.45
N GLY A 341 -3.79 -6.32 7.15
CA GLY A 341 -3.11 -7.50 7.67
C GLY A 341 -2.53 -7.33 9.07
N ARG A 342 -1.90 -8.39 9.60
CA ARG A 342 -1.11 -8.35 10.84
C ARG A 342 0.38 -8.43 10.53
N TYR A 343 1.15 -7.46 11.03
CA TYR A 343 2.59 -7.33 10.86
C TYR A 343 3.35 -8.00 12.00
N TYR A 344 4.36 -8.80 11.66
CA TYR A 344 5.24 -9.53 12.58
C TYR A 344 6.69 -9.35 12.14
N PHE A 345 7.62 -9.04 13.04
CA PHE A 345 9.02 -8.81 12.65
C PHE A 345 9.72 -10.04 12.06
N VAL A 346 9.33 -11.23 12.52
CA VAL A 346 9.96 -12.50 12.16
C VAL A 346 9.22 -13.26 11.04
N SER A 347 8.00 -12.87 10.70
CA SER A 347 7.19 -13.55 9.67
C SER A 347 6.57 -12.57 8.68
N ASN A 348 5.34 -12.10 8.88
CA ASN A 348 4.66 -11.10 8.04
C ASN A 348 5.32 -9.71 8.20
N ASN A 349 6.54 -9.56 7.66
CA ASN A 349 7.30 -8.33 7.68
C ASN A 349 7.37 -7.67 6.29
N CYS A 350 8.08 -6.55 6.19
CA CYS A 350 8.26 -5.80 4.95
C CYS A 350 8.72 -6.65 3.76
N ALA A 351 9.56 -7.67 3.97
CA ALA A 351 10.01 -8.56 2.90
C ALA A 351 8.91 -9.51 2.45
N VAL A 352 8.18 -10.09 3.39
CA VAL A 352 7.08 -11.02 3.08
C VAL A 352 5.94 -10.29 2.37
N GLU A 353 5.57 -9.10 2.82
CA GLU A 353 4.51 -8.31 2.18
C GLU A 353 4.92 -7.79 0.80
N THR A 354 6.17 -7.34 0.65
CA THR A 354 6.71 -6.97 -0.67
C THR A 354 6.71 -8.18 -1.62
N ALA A 355 7.08 -9.37 -1.14
CA ALA A 355 7.04 -10.59 -1.93
C ALA A 355 5.60 -11.00 -2.31
N LYS A 356 4.63 -10.88 -1.40
CA LYS A 356 3.21 -11.11 -1.68
C LYS A 356 2.68 -10.16 -2.75
N LEU A 357 3.00 -8.86 -2.65
CA LEU A 357 2.62 -7.85 -3.63
C LEU A 357 3.20 -8.18 -5.01
N LEU A 358 4.49 -8.47 -5.10
CA LEU A 358 5.15 -8.85 -6.36
C LEU A 358 4.60 -10.15 -6.96
N GLN A 359 4.34 -11.19 -6.15
CA GLN A 359 3.78 -12.47 -6.64
C GLN A 359 2.36 -12.31 -7.17
N ALA A 360 1.54 -11.48 -6.53
CA ALA A 360 0.17 -11.25 -6.97
C ALA A 360 0.11 -10.33 -8.19
N GLY A 361 0.91 -9.26 -8.21
CA GLY A 361 0.95 -8.26 -9.27
C GLY A 361 1.76 -8.66 -10.51
N VAL A 362 2.68 -9.63 -10.40
CA VAL A 362 3.50 -10.12 -11.51
C VAL A 362 3.39 -11.65 -11.59
N PRO A 363 2.47 -12.20 -12.42
CA PRO A 363 2.11 -13.62 -12.41
C PRO A 363 3.30 -14.60 -12.49
N ARG A 364 4.28 -14.35 -13.37
CA ARG A 364 5.46 -15.23 -13.51
C ARG A 364 6.30 -15.31 -12.23
N LEU A 365 6.32 -14.26 -11.41
CA LEU A 365 7.02 -14.26 -10.12
C LEU A 365 6.24 -15.07 -9.07
N GLY A 366 4.91 -15.08 -9.17
CA GLY A 366 4.03 -15.95 -8.37
C GLY A 366 4.31 -17.43 -8.60
N GLU A 367 4.44 -17.83 -9.86
CA GLU A 367 4.77 -19.21 -10.27
C GLU A 367 6.16 -19.63 -9.80
N ALA A 368 7.16 -18.76 -9.98
CA ALA A 368 8.53 -19.01 -9.53
C ALA A 368 8.66 -19.05 -7.99
N GLY A 369 7.78 -18.38 -7.25
CA GLY A 369 7.79 -18.29 -5.79
C GLY A 369 8.86 -17.34 -5.25
N LEU A 370 8.43 -16.28 -4.55
CA LEU A 370 9.27 -15.23 -3.96
C LEU A 370 9.31 -15.26 -2.44
N ALA A 371 8.63 -16.19 -1.78
CA ALA A 371 8.48 -16.18 -0.33
C ALA A 371 9.83 -16.21 0.40
N GLN A 372 10.17 -15.10 1.06
CA GLN A 372 11.42 -14.91 1.80
C GLN A 372 11.16 -14.08 3.05
N LEU A 373 11.74 -14.50 4.18
CA LEU A 373 11.52 -13.87 5.49
C LEU A 373 12.35 -12.62 5.74
N SER A 374 13.41 -12.39 4.96
CA SER A 374 14.30 -11.23 5.15
C SER A 374 14.44 -10.41 3.87
N PRO A 375 14.62 -9.09 3.98
CA PRO A 375 14.91 -8.23 2.84
C PRO A 375 16.08 -8.74 1.98
N ARG A 376 17.22 -9.07 2.61
CA ARG A 376 18.36 -9.69 1.89
C ARG A 376 18.01 -11.03 1.24
N GLY A 377 17.15 -11.85 1.86
CA GLY A 377 16.66 -13.10 1.29
C GLY A 377 15.85 -12.86 0.02
N LEU A 378 14.92 -11.90 0.06
CA LEU A 378 14.11 -11.50 -1.10
C LEU A 378 14.99 -10.96 -2.23
N LYS A 379 15.92 -10.05 -1.92
CA LYS A 379 16.91 -9.54 -2.90
C LYS A 379 17.64 -10.68 -3.62
N ARG A 380 18.23 -11.63 -2.86
CA ARG A 380 18.92 -12.79 -3.43
C ARG A 380 18.00 -13.69 -4.26
N ARG A 381 16.72 -13.82 -3.89
CA ARG A 381 15.75 -14.59 -4.69
C ARG A 381 15.47 -13.91 -6.02
N LEU A 382 15.21 -12.61 -6.03
CA LEU A 382 14.98 -11.83 -7.25
C LEU A 382 16.19 -11.87 -8.20
N SER A 383 17.40 -11.75 -7.65
CA SER A 383 18.66 -11.89 -8.39
C SER A 383 18.83 -13.28 -9.02
N ARG A 384 18.57 -14.36 -8.26
CA ARG A 384 18.58 -15.74 -8.79
C ARG A 384 17.53 -16.01 -9.87
N LEU A 385 16.43 -15.25 -9.87
CA LEU A 385 15.40 -15.31 -10.93
C LEU A 385 15.73 -14.38 -12.12
N HIS A 386 16.88 -13.71 -12.09
CA HIS A 386 17.35 -12.78 -13.13
C HIS A 386 16.37 -11.64 -13.39
N VAL A 387 15.62 -11.26 -12.36
CA VAL A 387 14.65 -10.14 -12.40
C VAL A 387 15.25 -8.87 -11.82
N LEU A 388 16.34 -8.97 -11.06
CA LEU A 388 16.97 -7.83 -10.39
C LEU A 388 18.28 -7.47 -11.08
N ASP A 389 18.41 -6.22 -11.52
CA ASP A 389 19.66 -5.71 -12.06
C ASP A 389 20.56 -5.17 -10.93
N GLU A 390 21.60 -5.92 -10.58
CA GLU A 390 22.60 -5.51 -9.59
C GLU A 390 23.85 -4.86 -10.23
N GLN A 391 24.00 -4.91 -11.56
CA GLN A 391 25.17 -4.37 -12.25
C GLN A 391 25.22 -2.85 -12.19
N VAL A 392 24.06 -2.20 -12.03
CA VAL A 392 23.95 -0.75 -11.80
C VAL A 392 24.72 -0.27 -10.56
N LEU A 393 25.12 -1.16 -9.65
CA LEU A 393 25.91 -0.82 -8.45
C LEU A 393 27.41 -1.13 -8.57
N THR A 394 27.90 -1.62 -9.72
CA THR A 394 29.31 -1.97 -9.90
C THR A 394 30.23 -0.76 -9.71
N ASP A 395 29.87 0.40 -10.27
CA ASP A 395 30.49 1.69 -9.95
C ASP A 395 29.53 2.50 -9.06
N ARG A 396 29.89 2.67 -7.79
CA ARG A 396 29.06 3.40 -6.82
C ARG A 396 28.93 4.89 -7.13
N ASN A 397 29.93 5.52 -7.74
CA ASN A 397 29.87 6.93 -8.07
C ASN A 397 28.92 7.15 -9.25
N ALA A 398 29.03 6.32 -10.29
CA ALA A 398 28.09 6.32 -11.40
C ALA A 398 26.67 5.98 -10.94
N ALA A 399 26.52 4.99 -10.05
CA ALA A 399 25.24 4.62 -9.45
C ALA A 399 24.59 5.79 -8.71
N GLN A 400 25.39 6.56 -7.96
CA GLN A 400 24.87 7.74 -7.25
C GLN A 400 24.43 8.84 -8.21
N ALA A 401 25.25 9.14 -9.24
CA ALA A 401 24.92 10.14 -10.24
C ALA A 401 23.64 9.83 -11.03
N GLN A 402 23.35 8.53 -11.23
CA GLN A 402 22.18 8.06 -12.00
C GLN A 402 20.97 7.71 -11.12
N GLY A 403 21.07 7.90 -9.80
CA GLY A 403 19.98 7.64 -8.86
C GLY A 403 19.71 6.15 -8.57
N TYR A 404 20.70 5.28 -8.77
CA TYR A 404 20.68 3.86 -8.36
C TYR A 404 21.19 3.64 -6.93
N TYR A 405 21.95 4.60 -6.39
CA TYR A 405 22.46 4.55 -5.02
C TYR A 405 22.28 5.89 -4.32
N PHE A 406 21.77 5.87 -3.09
CA PHE A 406 21.78 7.05 -2.21
C PHE A 406 22.73 6.75 -1.05
N ALA A 407 23.89 7.41 -1.08
CA ALA A 407 24.92 7.20 -0.07
C ALA A 407 24.46 7.67 1.32
N SER A 408 24.96 6.99 2.34
CA SER A 408 24.83 7.48 3.72
C SER A 408 25.52 8.84 3.84
N ALA A 409 24.88 9.78 4.54
CA ALA A 409 25.47 11.08 4.80
C ALA A 409 26.71 10.99 5.72
N ARG A 410 27.02 9.82 6.29
CA ARG A 410 28.18 9.62 7.18
C ARG A 410 29.50 10.05 6.55
N ASP A 411 29.79 9.58 5.35
CA ASP A 411 31.08 9.83 4.70
C ASP A 411 31.17 11.30 4.25
N HIS A 412 30.05 11.85 3.77
CA HIS A 412 29.92 13.27 3.47
C HIS A 412 30.15 14.14 4.71
N TYR A 413 29.54 13.81 5.84
CA TYR A 413 29.75 14.52 7.10
C TYR A 413 31.21 14.43 7.56
N GLN A 414 31.89 13.30 7.35
CA GLN A 414 33.31 13.20 7.64
C GLN A 414 34.14 14.13 6.75
N GLN A 415 33.84 14.21 5.44
CA GLN A 415 34.51 15.15 4.54
C GLN A 415 34.30 16.61 4.95
N LEU A 416 33.07 16.98 5.33
CA LEU A 416 32.77 18.33 5.83
C LEU A 416 33.53 18.63 7.13
N PHE A 417 33.64 17.64 8.01
CA PHE A 417 34.42 17.74 9.23
C PHE A 417 35.90 17.92 8.93
N ASP A 418 36.47 17.14 8.01
CA ASP A 418 37.90 17.23 7.65
C ASP A 418 38.26 18.59 7.05
N VAL A 419 37.36 19.17 6.25
CA VAL A 419 37.53 20.55 5.73
C VAL A 419 37.59 21.56 6.89
N ALA A 420 36.66 21.49 7.84
CA ALA A 420 36.68 22.38 9.00
C ALA A 420 37.91 22.14 9.89
N ALA A 421 38.28 20.87 10.13
CA ALA A 421 39.43 20.48 10.93
C ALA A 421 40.78 20.87 10.30
N SER A 422 40.84 21.03 8.97
CA SER A 422 42.06 21.52 8.29
C SER A 422 42.34 23.00 8.53
N GLN A 423 41.34 23.76 8.98
CA GLN A 423 41.43 25.19 9.23
C GLN A 423 41.32 25.56 10.70
N LEU A 424 40.66 24.70 11.49
CA LEU A 424 40.31 24.93 12.89
C LEU A 424 40.88 23.81 13.75
N ASP A 425 41.42 24.16 14.91
CA ASP A 425 41.90 23.20 15.92
C ASP A 425 40.74 22.53 16.67
N LEU A 426 39.87 21.83 15.93
CA LEU A 426 38.67 21.22 16.49
C LEU A 426 39.04 20.24 17.63
N PRO A 427 38.24 20.19 18.73
CA PRO A 427 38.58 19.47 19.96
C PRO A 427 38.46 17.94 19.85
N VAL A 428 38.20 17.42 18.65
CA VAL A 428 37.98 15.99 18.35
C VAL A 428 38.60 15.64 17.01
N ARG A 429 38.82 14.35 16.77
CA ARG A 429 39.51 13.85 15.56
C ARG A 429 38.60 13.46 14.41
N ASP A 430 37.31 13.26 14.67
CA ASP A 430 36.37 12.79 13.66
C ASP A 430 34.95 13.34 13.88
N VAL A 431 34.11 13.17 12.86
CA VAL A 431 32.73 13.66 12.91
C VAL A 431 31.88 12.95 13.96
N ARG A 432 32.24 11.71 14.34
CA ARG A 432 31.50 10.97 15.38
C ARG A 432 31.75 11.57 16.76
N GLY A 433 32.99 11.98 17.03
CA GLY A 433 33.38 12.73 18.21
C GLY A 433 32.70 14.09 18.22
N TRP A 434 32.74 14.81 17.10
CA TRP A 434 32.10 16.11 16.95
C TRP A 434 30.60 16.08 17.28
N LEU A 435 29.85 15.17 16.64
CA LEU A 435 28.40 15.01 16.87
C LEU A 435 28.02 14.46 18.26
N LYS A 436 28.99 14.01 19.07
CA LYS A 436 28.79 13.58 20.46
C LYS A 436 29.02 14.71 21.47
N LEU A 437 29.78 15.76 21.10
CA LEU A 437 29.97 16.91 21.98
C LEU A 437 28.61 17.55 22.28
N PRO A 438 28.40 18.12 23.48
CA PRO A 438 27.29 19.02 23.72
C PRO A 438 27.36 20.26 22.82
N ALA A 439 26.20 20.82 22.47
CA ALA A 439 26.10 21.97 21.57
C ALA A 439 26.89 23.19 22.05
N HIS A 440 26.92 23.44 23.36
CA HIS A 440 27.70 24.53 23.96
C HIS A 440 29.21 24.36 23.79
N GLN A 441 29.73 23.13 23.68
CA GLN A 441 31.15 22.88 23.45
C GLN A 441 31.54 23.04 21.98
N ARG A 442 30.58 22.86 21.06
CA ARG A 442 30.77 23.14 19.63
C ARG A 442 30.73 24.64 19.33
N ALA A 443 29.88 25.39 20.05
CA ALA A 443 29.60 26.80 19.81
C ALA A 443 30.80 27.74 19.63
N PRO A 444 31.93 27.60 20.37
CA PRO A 444 33.09 28.49 20.19
C PRO A 444 33.73 28.38 18.81
N TRP A 445 33.67 27.22 18.17
CA TRP A 445 34.37 26.91 16.92
C TRP A 445 33.57 27.31 15.67
N LEU A 446 32.25 27.43 15.80
CA LEU A 446 31.33 27.55 14.68
C LEU A 446 31.57 28.79 13.80
N LEU A 447 32.04 29.89 14.40
CA LEU A 447 32.22 31.18 13.71
C LEU A 447 33.69 31.52 13.42
N GLN A 448 34.61 30.57 13.58
CA GLN A 448 36.04 30.82 13.39
C GLN A 448 36.54 30.46 11.98
N GLY A 449 35.73 29.74 11.21
CA GLY A 449 36.09 29.25 9.88
C GLY A 449 35.87 30.26 8.77
N ASP A 450 36.49 30.02 7.62
CA ASP A 450 36.11 30.68 6.37
C ASP A 450 34.71 30.24 5.90
N LEU A 451 34.23 30.84 4.80
CA LEU A 451 32.91 30.51 4.24
C LEU A 451 32.70 29.00 4.03
N ARG A 452 33.74 28.27 3.60
CA ARG A 452 33.65 26.84 3.31
C ARG A 452 33.61 26.02 4.60
N ALA A 453 34.46 26.32 5.57
CA ALA A 453 34.48 25.65 6.87
C ALA A 453 33.19 25.93 7.65
N SER A 454 32.72 27.18 7.69
CA SER A 454 31.46 27.55 8.34
C SER A 454 30.24 26.90 7.66
N ALA A 455 30.24 26.74 6.33
CA ALA A 455 29.18 26.04 5.61
C ALA A 455 29.17 24.54 5.95
N GLY A 456 30.36 23.92 6.06
CA GLY A 456 30.49 22.54 6.54
C GLY A 456 29.97 22.37 7.97
N LEU A 457 30.37 23.28 8.88
CA LEU A 457 29.93 23.26 10.27
C LEU A 457 28.42 23.48 10.42
N LEU A 458 27.79 24.30 9.56
CA LEU A 458 26.33 24.42 9.50
C LEU A 458 25.64 23.08 9.24
N LEU A 459 26.09 22.34 8.21
CA LEU A 459 25.52 21.04 7.88
C LEU A 459 25.77 20.00 8.99
N LEU A 460 26.92 20.06 9.67
CA LEU A 460 27.20 19.21 10.83
C LEU A 460 26.33 19.57 12.04
N GLU A 461 26.06 20.85 12.27
CA GLU A 461 25.17 21.29 13.34
C GLU A 461 23.71 20.88 13.06
N GLN A 462 23.27 20.91 11.80
CA GLN A 462 21.97 20.35 11.38
C GLN A 462 21.92 18.83 11.60
N ALA A 463 23.01 18.11 11.35
CA ALA A 463 23.10 16.68 11.66
C ALA A 463 23.03 16.42 13.18
N ALA A 464 23.63 17.29 13.99
CA ALA A 464 23.52 17.25 15.45
C ALA A 464 22.09 17.49 15.92
N GLN A 465 21.37 18.45 15.30
CA GLN A 465 19.95 18.73 15.55
C GLN A 465 19.09 17.49 15.33
N ARG A 466 19.17 16.86 14.14
CA ARG A 466 18.41 15.63 13.82
C ARG A 466 18.65 14.52 14.83
N ARG A 467 19.91 14.37 15.29
CA ARG A 467 20.26 13.37 16.30
C ARG A 467 19.73 13.74 17.69
N ALA A 468 19.68 15.02 18.04
CA ALA A 468 19.07 15.49 19.29
C ALA A 468 17.55 15.26 19.28
N GLU A 469 16.88 15.54 18.17
CA GLU A 469 15.44 15.27 17.98
C GLU A 469 15.10 13.79 18.14
N LEU A 470 15.91 12.88 17.56
CA LEU A 470 15.72 11.44 17.76
C LEU A 470 15.82 11.04 19.24
N ARG A 471 16.81 11.57 19.97
CA ARG A 471 16.95 11.31 21.42
C ARG A 471 15.77 11.89 22.21
N ALA A 472 15.30 13.07 21.82
CA ALA A 472 14.14 13.72 22.44
C ALA A 472 12.87 12.88 22.24
N ARG A 473 12.63 12.36 21.03
CA ARG A 473 11.54 11.42 20.74
C ARG A 473 11.60 10.18 21.62
N ASP A 474 12.77 9.57 21.76
CA ASP A 474 12.96 8.39 22.63
C ASP A 474 12.64 8.69 24.10
N VAL A 475 12.97 9.88 24.59
CA VAL A 475 12.66 10.32 25.96
C VAL A 475 11.15 10.57 26.13
N LEU A 476 10.56 11.37 25.24
CA LEU A 476 9.13 11.69 25.26
C LEU A 476 8.28 10.43 25.20
N LYS A 477 8.65 9.51 24.32
CA LYS A 477 8.04 8.18 24.24
C LYS A 477 8.01 7.48 25.60
N ARG A 478 9.15 7.38 26.29
CA ARG A 478 9.20 6.73 27.63
C ARG A 478 8.32 7.44 28.65
N GLN A 479 8.27 8.78 28.63
CA GLN A 479 7.42 9.56 29.53
C GLN A 479 5.93 9.35 29.25
N LEU A 480 5.51 9.43 27.99
CA LEU A 480 4.11 9.27 27.56
C LEU A 480 3.60 7.85 27.88
N LEU A 481 4.45 6.84 27.73
CA LEU A 481 4.13 5.45 28.08
C LEU A 481 4.02 5.22 29.59
N ALA A 482 4.81 5.92 30.39
CA ALA A 482 4.73 5.86 31.85
C ALA A 482 3.47 6.59 32.38
N ALA A 483 2.92 7.53 31.61
CA ALA A 483 1.75 8.34 31.98
C ALA A 483 0.65 8.28 30.90
N PRO A 484 0.00 7.11 30.69
CA PRO A 484 -1.01 6.94 29.63
C PRO A 484 -2.26 7.82 29.82
N GLY A 485 -2.52 8.29 31.06
CA GLY A 485 -3.65 9.15 31.39
C GLY A 485 -3.38 10.67 31.34
N SER A 486 -2.19 11.10 30.89
CA SER A 486 -1.87 12.52 30.74
C SER A 486 -2.64 13.18 29.59
N ASN A 487 -2.77 14.52 29.61
CA ASN A 487 -3.41 15.26 28.51
C ASN A 487 -2.60 15.10 27.22
N GLU A 488 -1.28 15.10 27.31
CA GLU A 488 -0.34 14.94 26.20
C GLU A 488 -0.48 13.56 25.56
N SER A 489 -0.58 12.49 26.38
CA SER A 489 -0.81 11.13 25.89
C SER A 489 -2.19 11.00 25.23
N ARG A 490 -3.24 11.62 25.78
CA ARG A 490 -4.57 11.66 25.15
C ARG A 490 -4.58 12.41 23.83
N ASN A 491 -3.96 13.59 23.77
CA ASN A 491 -3.86 14.40 22.56
C ASN A 491 -3.06 13.67 21.46
N LEU A 492 -1.95 13.04 21.84
CA LEU A 492 -1.16 12.23 20.92
C LEU A 492 -1.95 11.01 20.42
N HIS A 493 -2.64 10.29 21.30
CA HIS A 493 -3.49 9.18 20.88
C HIS A 493 -4.60 9.64 19.93
N GLY A 494 -5.30 10.74 20.23
CA GLY A 494 -6.31 11.30 19.34
C GLY A 494 -5.77 11.66 17.96
N LEU A 495 -4.58 12.31 17.90
CA LEU A 495 -3.93 12.63 16.63
C LEU A 495 -3.42 11.39 15.89
N LEU A 496 -2.97 10.36 16.60
CA LEU A 496 -2.56 9.09 16.01
C LEU A 496 -3.75 8.27 15.51
N GLU A 497 -4.90 8.33 16.19
CA GLU A 497 -6.15 7.72 15.73
C GLU A 497 -6.63 8.42 14.47
N GLN A 498 -6.68 9.76 14.47
CA GLN A 498 -7.03 10.56 13.30
C GLN A 498 -6.06 10.33 12.14
N SER A 499 -4.75 10.31 12.41
CA SER A 499 -3.73 10.02 11.39
C SER A 499 -3.77 8.55 10.96
N GLY A 500 -4.18 7.65 11.85
CA GLY A 500 -4.34 6.22 11.61
C GLY A 500 -5.48 5.88 10.66
N GLN A 501 -6.48 6.76 10.54
CA GLN A 501 -7.53 6.67 9.52
C GLN A 501 -6.95 6.79 8.11
N TRP A 502 -5.93 7.63 7.90
CA TRP A 502 -5.20 7.70 6.62
C TRP A 502 -4.49 6.40 6.26
N LEU A 503 -4.18 5.59 7.26
CA LEU A 503 -3.39 4.39 7.06
C LEU A 503 -4.24 3.20 6.69
N ARG A 504 -5.54 3.30 6.93
CA ARG A 504 -6.55 2.33 6.52
C ARG A 504 -7.56 3.04 5.62
N PRO A 505 -7.15 3.47 4.42
CA PRO A 505 -7.93 4.35 3.57
C PRO A 505 -9.30 3.76 3.21
N GLY A 506 -9.43 2.42 3.20
CA GLY A 506 -10.72 1.74 3.03
C GLY A 506 -11.79 2.10 4.06
N THR A 507 -11.40 2.61 5.24
CA THR A 507 -12.34 3.07 6.28
C THR A 507 -12.75 4.53 6.19
N LEU A 508 -12.19 5.30 5.25
CA LEU A 508 -12.57 6.70 5.04
C LEU A 508 -13.87 6.85 4.25
N LEU A 509 -14.33 5.77 3.62
CA LEU A 509 -15.52 5.70 2.77
C LEU A 509 -16.52 4.67 3.32
N ARG A 510 -16.84 4.72 4.62
CA ARG A 510 -17.65 3.67 5.31
C ARG A 510 -19.04 3.49 4.71
N ASP A 511 -19.61 4.56 4.15
CA ASP A 511 -20.98 4.56 3.62
C ASP A 511 -21.02 4.44 2.08
N GLY A 512 -19.88 4.14 1.42
CA GLY A 512 -19.77 4.18 -0.04
C GLY A 512 -19.02 3.01 -0.66
N GLY A 513 -19.72 2.24 -1.49
CA GLY A 513 -19.16 1.33 -2.49
C GLY A 513 -18.24 0.21 -1.97
N TYR A 514 -17.52 -0.41 -2.90
CA TYR A 514 -16.56 -1.48 -2.63
C TYR A 514 -15.39 -1.43 -3.62
N GLY A 515 -14.32 -2.19 -3.36
CA GLY A 515 -13.14 -2.24 -4.22
C GLY A 515 -12.39 -0.91 -4.30
N LEU A 516 -11.87 -0.54 -5.46
CA LEU A 516 -11.30 0.79 -5.70
C LEU A 516 -12.41 1.86 -5.68
N PRO A 517 -12.17 3.04 -5.08
CA PRO A 517 -13.14 4.12 -5.11
C PRO A 517 -13.28 4.67 -6.54
N LEU A 518 -14.51 4.90 -6.99
CA LEU A 518 -14.80 5.51 -8.29
C LEU A 518 -14.87 7.04 -8.19
N ALA A 519 -15.10 7.73 -9.31
CA ALA A 519 -14.98 9.18 -9.42
C ALA A 519 -15.74 9.97 -8.33
N ASP A 520 -17.01 9.62 -8.08
CA ASP A 520 -17.82 10.31 -7.07
C ASP A 520 -17.30 10.05 -5.64
N GLU A 521 -16.89 8.82 -5.36
CA GLU A 521 -16.29 8.43 -4.07
C GLU A 521 -14.94 9.14 -3.85
N GLN A 522 -14.14 9.27 -4.91
CA GLN A 522 -12.86 9.97 -4.90
C GLN A 522 -13.03 11.47 -4.67
N ALA A 523 -14.06 12.09 -5.27
CA ALA A 523 -14.35 13.52 -5.08
C ALA A 523 -14.74 13.83 -3.62
N ALA A 524 -15.63 13.03 -3.05
CA ALA A 524 -16.01 13.13 -1.64
C ALA A 524 -14.80 12.93 -0.72
N LEU A 525 -13.98 11.91 -1.01
CA LEU A 525 -12.78 11.62 -0.24
C LEU A 525 -11.77 12.76 -0.31
N ALA A 526 -11.49 13.33 -1.49
CA ALA A 526 -10.52 14.40 -1.66
C ALA A 526 -10.86 15.62 -0.79
N GLY A 527 -12.15 15.98 -0.71
CA GLY A 527 -12.64 17.04 0.18
C GLY A 527 -12.45 16.72 1.66
N ALA A 528 -12.76 15.48 2.07
CA ALA A 528 -12.57 15.03 3.46
C ALA A 528 -11.09 15.00 3.86
N VAL A 529 -10.23 14.49 2.99
CA VAL A 529 -8.77 14.44 3.18
C VAL A 529 -8.20 15.84 3.32
N ALA A 530 -8.55 16.76 2.42
CA ALA A 530 -8.08 18.14 2.47
C ALA A 530 -8.50 18.85 3.78
N THR A 531 -9.76 18.68 4.18
CA THR A 531 -10.29 19.29 5.41
C THR A 531 -9.57 18.79 6.66
N ALA A 532 -9.41 17.48 6.78
CA ALA A 532 -8.76 16.89 7.94
C ALA A 532 -7.24 17.14 7.94
N SER A 533 -6.58 17.16 6.78
CA SER A 533 -5.18 17.60 6.64
C SER A 533 -4.99 19.03 7.14
N ALA A 534 -5.87 19.96 6.75
CA ALA A 534 -5.84 21.35 7.20
C ALA A 534 -6.00 21.51 8.72
N GLN A 535 -6.69 20.58 9.39
CA GLN A 535 -6.83 20.55 10.85
C GLN A 535 -5.66 19.83 11.54
N ALA A 536 -5.17 18.74 10.96
CA ALA A 536 -4.14 17.89 11.55
C ALA A 536 -2.77 18.58 11.59
N VAL A 537 -2.37 19.26 10.52
CA VAL A 537 -1.06 19.94 10.44
C VAL A 537 -0.83 20.94 11.59
N PRO A 538 -1.72 21.91 11.87
CA PRO A 538 -1.52 22.82 13.00
C PRO A 538 -1.59 22.11 14.35
N ALA A 539 -2.41 21.06 14.49
CA ALA A 539 -2.50 20.29 15.72
C ALA A 539 -1.21 19.51 16.03
N TRP A 540 -0.60 18.87 15.02
CA TRP A 540 0.71 18.23 15.14
C TRP A 540 1.81 19.23 15.49
N ARG A 541 1.81 20.41 14.86
CA ARG A 541 2.74 21.50 15.20
C ARG A 541 2.58 21.96 16.65
N ALA A 542 1.35 22.17 17.11
CA ALA A 542 1.06 22.57 18.48
C ALA A 542 1.50 21.50 19.50
N LEU A 543 1.20 20.23 19.23
CA LEU A 543 1.64 19.12 20.09
C LEU A 543 3.16 19.06 20.18
N ARG A 544 3.88 19.26 19.07
CA ARG A 544 5.35 19.24 19.06
C ARG A 544 5.95 20.33 19.96
N VAL A 545 5.37 21.53 19.96
CA VAL A 545 5.78 22.62 20.86
C VAL A 545 5.52 22.26 22.32
N GLN A 546 4.34 21.73 22.63
CA GLN A 546 3.99 21.28 24.00
C GLN A 546 4.93 20.17 24.48
N LEU A 547 5.17 19.14 23.67
CA LEU A 547 6.07 18.04 24.01
C LEU A 547 7.52 18.51 24.19
N ARG A 548 7.99 19.52 23.44
CA ARG A 548 9.32 20.10 23.69
C ARG A 548 9.44 20.70 25.09
N GLN A 549 8.35 21.26 25.63
CA GLN A 549 8.34 21.84 26.98
C GLN A 549 8.37 20.76 28.08
N THR A 550 7.86 19.56 27.82
CA THR A 550 7.85 18.44 28.79
C THR A 550 9.15 17.64 28.82
N LEU A 551 10.07 17.88 27.86
CA LEU A 551 11.39 17.28 27.86
C LEU A 551 12.14 17.59 29.18
N PRO A 552 12.98 16.66 29.67
CA PRO A 552 13.86 16.97 30.78
C PRO A 552 14.82 18.10 30.41
N VAL A 553 15.19 18.90 31.41
CA VAL A 553 15.98 20.13 31.25
C VAL A 553 17.22 19.94 30.36
N PRO A 554 18.08 18.91 30.55
CA PRO A 554 19.29 18.77 29.75
C PRO A 554 19.02 18.56 28.25
N GLN A 555 17.94 17.87 27.89
CA GLN A 555 17.57 17.64 26.48
C GLN A 555 17.04 18.92 25.84
N ARG A 556 16.23 19.69 26.57
CA ARG A 556 15.71 20.97 26.09
C ARG A 556 16.83 21.99 25.90
N GLU A 557 17.71 22.13 26.88
CA GLU A 557 18.88 23.03 26.80
C GLU A 557 19.82 22.65 25.65
N GLU A 558 20.06 21.36 25.41
CA GLU A 558 20.85 20.90 24.26
C GLU A 558 20.17 21.31 22.94
N MET A 559 18.86 21.14 22.80
CA MET A 559 18.14 21.54 21.59
C MET A 559 18.14 23.06 21.38
N ASP A 560 17.89 23.83 22.44
CA ASP A 560 17.89 25.29 22.39
C ASP A 560 19.29 25.83 22.01
N ALA A 561 20.35 25.22 22.53
CA ALA A 561 21.73 25.56 22.17
C ALA A 561 22.06 25.22 20.71
N ILE A 562 21.56 24.09 20.18
CA ILE A 562 21.71 23.76 18.75
C ILE A 562 20.99 24.79 17.87
N ASP A 563 19.75 25.15 18.22
CA ASP A 563 18.98 26.13 17.46
C ASP A 563 19.67 27.50 17.45
N ALA A 564 20.24 27.92 18.59
CA ALA A 564 21.04 29.13 18.69
C ALA A 564 22.33 29.07 17.84
N ASN A 565 23.02 27.93 17.85
CA ASN A 565 24.20 27.68 17.01
C ASN A 565 23.87 27.79 15.52
N LEU A 566 22.78 27.16 15.09
CA LEU A 566 22.30 27.21 13.70
C LEU A 566 21.95 28.64 13.28
N ALA A 567 21.25 29.39 14.12
CA ALA A 567 20.92 30.79 13.85
C ALA A 567 22.18 31.66 13.67
N ARG A 568 23.16 31.51 14.58
CA ARG A 568 24.44 32.22 14.51
C ARG A 568 25.23 31.87 13.24
N LEU A 569 25.36 30.59 12.93
CA LEU A 569 26.03 30.11 11.71
C LEU A 569 25.34 30.65 10.44
N GLY A 570 24.00 30.60 10.40
CA GLY A 570 23.23 31.09 9.27
C GLY A 570 23.44 32.60 9.01
N SER A 571 23.49 33.41 10.07
CA SER A 571 23.79 34.84 9.94
C SER A 571 25.24 35.10 9.52
N HIS A 572 26.19 34.41 10.14
CA HIS A 572 27.61 34.55 9.81
C HIS A 572 27.92 34.18 8.35
N LEU A 573 27.31 33.12 7.83
CA LEU A 573 27.46 32.73 6.42
C LEU A 573 26.88 33.77 5.46
N ARG A 574 25.76 34.40 5.81
CA ARG A 574 25.19 35.50 5.01
C ARG A 574 26.12 36.71 4.99
N GLU A 575 26.76 37.03 6.10
CA GLU A 575 27.76 38.11 6.19
C GLU A 575 29.01 37.80 5.36
N GLN A 576 29.55 36.58 5.46
CA GLN A 576 30.72 36.14 4.68
C GLN A 576 30.43 36.04 3.17
N ALA A 577 29.20 35.74 2.78
CA ALA A 577 28.78 35.62 1.39
C ALA A 577 28.32 36.96 0.78
N ALA A 578 28.20 38.03 1.56
CA ALA A 578 27.83 39.34 1.04
C ALA A 578 28.93 39.86 0.11
N PRO A 579 28.58 40.40 -1.08
CA PRO A 579 29.58 41.00 -1.96
C PRO A 579 30.27 42.17 -1.23
N PRO A 580 31.58 42.40 -1.46
CA PRO A 580 32.25 43.56 -0.90
C PRO A 580 31.53 44.82 -1.36
N VAL A 581 31.22 45.73 -0.44
CA VAL A 581 30.64 47.03 -0.76
C VAL A 581 31.65 47.77 -1.65
N THR A 582 31.44 47.75 -2.95
CA THR A 582 32.23 48.56 -3.90
C THR A 582 31.88 50.02 -3.64
N GLY A 583 32.86 50.79 -3.18
CA GLY A 583 32.71 52.16 -2.70
C GLY A 583 32.25 53.16 -3.78
N ALA A 584 30.96 53.16 -4.09
CA ALA A 584 30.29 54.23 -4.83
C ALA A 584 29.14 54.90 -4.03
N GLU A 585 28.72 54.35 -2.89
CA GLU A 585 27.70 54.95 -2.01
C GLU A 585 28.25 55.36 -0.62
N ALA A 586 29.53 55.70 -0.56
CA ALA A 586 30.13 56.35 0.60
C ALA A 586 30.80 57.66 0.19
N ARG A 587 30.02 58.58 -0.39
CA ARG A 587 30.31 60.01 -0.40
C ARG A 587 29.04 60.82 -0.24
#